data_AF-A0A812KQB4-F1
#
_entry.id   AF-A0A812KQB4-F1
#
_cell.length_a   1.000
_cell.length_b   1.000
_cell.length_c   1.000
_cell.angle_alpha   90.00
_cell.angle_beta   90.00
_cell.angle_gamma   90.00
#
_symmetry.space_group_name_H-M   'P 1'
#
loop_
_entity.id
_entity.type
_entity.pdbx_description
1 polymer ?
#
loop_
_entity_poly.entity_id
_entity_poly.type
_entity_poly.pdbx_seq_one_letter_code
_entity_poly.pdbx_strand_id
1 'polypeptide(L)'
;MLTDPHLAMSFVLSARHSCFNSQPARVGRPAMSPKSPLDLRDLCTVLSVAATVAIAIALPGIFIARRSRNPKDARHALDPKEHQIRQAVQKFMQPQEYPHGPLVERPVEKVIRDRIKKWSYGPTLLSGPYGSGKTWARQHALNGVRSVFVFNGLVRGENWLEEFYRELGVDGYWILHTTLRRVRDELLKHPDNLTKVPVIVVEIPRLPGTAAGVTRFVAGKADELSRKLQLAHVLVVATDEEACARLAFRQSYVSWRHIVVEDLTEEEAVSMLQLNGHQDAAQSVIDTCGRNVLDLSAACRWLAEGLPLVTVQEKLEWCATHRLWCLLSCYVERLDARIPVGRILLRKLLENKEIGDGTGISDSAMYSDMSQGFWPDEAMACINEAGAYAVVWHPVDRKYRFSSDFYWHLAASLCSTRDEFARAMRETG
;
A
#
# COMPACT_ATOMS: atom_id res chain seq x y z
N MET A 1 -22.18 -7.87 32.04
CA MET A 1 -22.45 -6.44 31.90
C MET A 1 -21.57 -5.91 30.77
N LEU A 2 -22.13 -5.07 29.89
CA LEU A 2 -21.48 -4.35 28.78
C LEU A 2 -20.54 -5.15 27.87
N THR A 3 -21.11 -5.60 26.76
CA THR A 3 -20.43 -6.04 25.54
C THR A 3 -20.01 -4.84 24.69
N ASP A 4 -18.75 -4.80 24.23
CA ASP A 4 -18.28 -3.82 23.24
C ASP A 4 -17.90 -4.54 21.92
N PRO A 5 -18.50 -4.19 20.77
CA PRO A 5 -18.32 -4.93 19.51
C PRO A 5 -17.11 -4.49 18.66
N HIS A 6 -16.28 -3.55 19.12
CA HIS A 6 -15.26 -2.91 18.26
C HIS A 6 -13.92 -3.67 18.05
N LEU A 7 -13.77 -4.90 18.56
CA LEU A 7 -12.54 -5.71 18.37
C LEU A 7 -12.51 -6.57 17.09
N ALA A 8 -13.53 -6.49 16.23
CA ALA A 8 -13.67 -7.30 15.02
C ALA A 8 -13.16 -6.61 13.73
N MET A 9 -11.87 -6.25 13.68
CA MET A 9 -11.21 -5.96 12.39
C MET A 9 -9.74 -6.41 12.37
N SER A 10 -9.55 -7.72 12.33
CA SER A 10 -8.28 -8.38 12.01
C SER A 10 -8.50 -9.42 10.91
N PHE A 11 -7.44 -9.69 10.15
CA PHE A 11 -7.33 -10.71 9.08
C PHE A 11 -8.08 -10.48 7.75
N VAL A 12 -7.31 -10.10 6.73
CA VAL A 12 -6.97 -11.02 5.62
C VAL A 12 -5.49 -10.84 5.27
N LEU A 13 -4.64 -11.83 5.57
CA LEU A 13 -3.40 -12.20 4.85
C LEU A 13 -2.56 -13.22 5.66
N SER A 14 -3.03 -14.48 5.72
CA SER A 14 -2.17 -15.67 5.88
C SER A 14 -3.01 -16.93 5.71
N ALA A 15 -2.91 -17.59 4.55
CA ALA A 15 -3.30 -18.99 4.32
C ALA A 15 -3.15 -19.38 2.83
N ARG A 16 -1.93 -19.65 2.36
CA ARG A 16 -1.68 -20.54 1.18
C ARG A 16 -0.33 -21.27 1.28
N HIS A 17 -0.28 -22.25 2.18
CA HIS A 17 0.57 -23.43 2.01
C HIS A 17 -0.25 -24.68 2.35
N SER A 18 -0.63 -25.44 1.33
CA SER A 18 -0.94 -26.86 1.43
C SER A 18 -0.96 -27.48 0.02
N CYS A 19 -0.26 -28.60 -0.13
CA CYS A 19 -0.20 -29.41 -1.34
C CYS A 19 -1.23 -30.55 -1.27
N PHE A 20 -1.52 -31.17 -2.42
CA PHE A 20 -2.45 -32.31 -2.62
C PHE A 20 -3.95 -31.95 -2.39
N ASN A 21 -4.94 -32.55 -3.07
CA ASN A 21 -4.92 -33.79 -3.85
C ASN A 21 -6.03 -33.88 -4.94
N SER A 22 -5.79 -34.70 -5.97
CA SER A 22 -6.78 -35.46 -6.80
C SER A 22 -7.90 -34.77 -7.63
N GLN A 23 -8.31 -35.47 -8.70
CA GLN A 23 -9.25 -35.10 -9.77
C GLN A 23 -10.74 -35.10 -9.37
N PRO A 24 -11.64 -34.45 -10.15
CA PRO A 24 -13.09 -34.47 -9.90
C PRO A 24 -13.81 -35.65 -10.58
N ALA A 25 -14.77 -36.25 -9.86
CA ALA A 25 -15.77 -37.18 -10.42
C ALA A 25 -17.19 -36.55 -10.45
N ARG A 26 -18.07 -37.10 -11.27
CA ARG A 26 -19.31 -36.47 -11.77
C ARG A 26 -20.59 -36.89 -11.02
N VAL A 27 -21.55 -35.94 -10.98
CA VAL A 27 -23.03 -36.10 -11.10
C VAL A 27 -23.83 -36.74 -9.94
N GLY A 28 -24.92 -36.05 -9.56
CA GLY A 28 -26.03 -36.63 -8.77
C GLY A 28 -27.06 -35.61 -8.22
N ARG A 29 -28.18 -35.41 -8.94
CA ARG A 29 -29.48 -34.89 -8.40
C ARG A 29 -30.43 -36.10 -8.26
N PRO A 30 -31.39 -36.16 -7.30
CA PRO A 30 -32.63 -35.33 -7.28
C PRO A 30 -32.99 -34.85 -5.84
N ALA A 31 -34.19 -34.38 -5.43
CA ALA A 31 -35.52 -34.23 -6.04
C ALA A 31 -36.26 -32.97 -5.48
N MET A 32 -37.61 -32.95 -5.54
CA MET A 32 -38.52 -32.02 -4.83
C MET A 32 -39.71 -32.78 -4.22
N SER A 33 -40.36 -32.21 -3.20
CA SER A 33 -41.82 -32.37 -2.96
C SER A 33 -42.37 -31.22 -2.08
N PRO A 34 -43.59 -30.66 -2.32
CA PRO A 34 -44.06 -29.43 -1.68
C PRO A 34 -45.33 -29.55 -0.79
N LYS A 35 -45.50 -28.60 0.13
CA LYS A 35 -46.75 -28.14 0.80
C LYS A 35 -46.52 -26.66 1.19
N SER A 36 -47.44 -25.69 1.16
CA SER A 36 -48.87 -25.55 0.83
C SER A 36 -49.13 -24.05 0.50
N PRO A 37 -50.27 -23.61 -0.09
CA PRO A 37 -50.41 -22.24 -0.57
C PRO A 37 -50.64 -21.20 0.55
N LEU A 38 -50.06 -20.00 0.38
CA LEU A 38 -50.35 -18.81 1.17
C LEU A 38 -51.59 -18.09 0.61
N ASP A 39 -52.47 -17.61 1.50
CA ASP A 39 -53.72 -16.95 1.13
C ASP A 39 -53.48 -15.51 0.65
N LEU A 40 -54.03 -15.16 -0.52
CA LEU A 40 -53.80 -13.89 -1.20
C LEU A 40 -54.38 -12.67 -0.46
N ARG A 41 -55.27 -12.87 0.52
CA ARG A 41 -55.91 -11.78 1.28
C ARG A 41 -54.96 -11.10 2.28
N ASP A 42 -54.01 -11.82 2.85
CA ASP A 42 -53.06 -11.24 3.80
C ASP A 42 -52.04 -10.31 3.10
N LEU A 43 -51.65 -10.63 1.87
CA LEU A 43 -50.70 -9.83 1.10
C LEU A 43 -51.22 -8.42 0.80
N CYS A 44 -52.50 -8.29 0.43
CA CYS A 44 -53.14 -6.99 0.17
C CYS A 44 -53.23 -6.11 1.43
N THR A 45 -53.41 -6.74 2.60
CA THR A 45 -53.51 -6.03 3.88
C THR A 45 -52.14 -5.51 4.33
N VAL A 46 -51.08 -6.30 4.15
CA VAL A 46 -49.70 -5.86 4.42
C VAL A 46 -49.28 -4.73 3.47
N LEU A 47 -49.63 -4.80 2.18
CA LEU A 47 -49.30 -3.77 1.20
C LEU A 47 -50.03 -2.44 1.43
N SER A 48 -51.31 -2.45 1.86
CA SER A 48 -52.05 -1.21 2.14
C SER A 48 -51.53 -0.49 3.39
N VAL A 49 -51.15 -1.23 4.44
CA VAL A 49 -50.52 -0.67 5.65
C VAL A 49 -49.15 -0.08 5.30
N ALA A 50 -48.31 -0.78 4.53
CA ALA A 50 -47.02 -0.27 4.08
C ALA A 50 -47.14 1.02 3.25
N ALA A 51 -48.10 1.09 2.32
CA ALA A 51 -48.38 2.29 1.54
C ALA A 51 -48.85 3.47 2.42
N THR A 52 -49.70 3.21 3.41
CA THR A 52 -50.22 4.24 4.32
C THR A 52 -49.11 4.82 5.21
N VAL A 53 -48.21 3.97 5.71
CA VAL A 53 -47.03 4.40 6.49
C VAL A 53 -46.05 5.21 5.63
N ALA A 54 -45.80 4.80 4.37
CA ALA A 54 -44.95 5.55 3.46
C ALA A 54 -45.49 6.97 3.17
N ILE A 55 -46.81 7.12 3.00
CA ILE A 55 -47.47 8.42 2.81
C ILE A 55 -47.37 9.28 4.08
N ALA A 56 -47.56 8.69 5.26
CA ALA A 56 -47.44 9.40 6.54
C ALA A 56 -46.02 9.93 6.80
N ILE A 57 -44.97 9.22 6.37
CA ILE A 57 -43.57 9.65 6.50
C ILE A 57 -43.20 10.73 5.46
N ALA A 58 -43.82 10.74 4.28
CA ALA A 58 -43.53 11.72 3.23
C ALA A 58 -44.15 13.12 3.47
N LEU A 59 -45.31 13.18 4.12
CA LEU A 59 -46.08 14.43 4.32
C LEU A 59 -45.34 15.53 5.11
N PRO A 60 -44.59 15.25 6.19
CA PRO A 60 -43.80 16.27 6.90
C PRO A 60 -42.76 16.97 6.03
N GLY A 61 -42.07 16.23 5.15
CA GLY A 61 -41.07 16.80 4.24
C GLY A 61 -41.67 17.79 3.24
N ILE A 62 -42.84 17.46 2.69
CA ILE A 62 -43.58 18.32 1.76
C ILE A 62 -44.10 19.58 2.47
N PHE A 63 -44.50 19.49 3.75
CA PHE A 63 -44.96 20.63 4.52
C PHE A 63 -43.85 21.60 4.91
N ILE A 64 -42.64 21.09 5.22
CA ILE A 64 -41.45 21.91 5.49
C ILE A 64 -41.04 22.67 4.21
N ALA A 65 -41.03 22.01 3.05
CA ALA A 65 -40.71 22.63 1.76
C ALA A 65 -41.65 23.80 1.39
N ARG A 66 -42.94 23.74 1.78
CA ARG A 66 -43.92 24.80 1.48
C ARG A 66 -43.90 26.01 2.42
N ARG A 67 -43.17 25.98 3.55
CA ARG A 67 -43.20 27.07 4.56
C ARG A 67 -42.01 28.03 4.49
N SER A 68 -40.97 27.73 3.70
CA SER A 68 -39.86 28.66 3.46
C SER A 68 -40.27 29.80 2.51
N ARG A 69 -40.66 30.94 3.08
CA ARG A 69 -41.00 32.18 2.33
C ARG A 69 -39.76 33.03 1.97
N ASN A 70 -38.62 32.40 1.74
CA ASN A 70 -37.37 33.12 1.46
C ASN A 70 -36.78 32.67 0.10
N PRO A 71 -36.87 33.50 -0.96
CA PRO A 71 -36.44 33.11 -2.32
C PRO A 71 -34.95 32.77 -2.47
N LYS A 72 -34.12 33.11 -1.48
CA LYS A 72 -32.69 32.74 -1.43
C LYS A 72 -32.50 31.30 -0.93
N ASP A 73 -33.30 30.86 0.05
CA ASP A 73 -33.19 29.52 0.63
C ASP A 73 -33.81 28.46 -0.29
N ALA A 74 -34.83 28.82 -1.07
CA ALA A 74 -35.41 27.97 -2.11
C ALA A 74 -34.41 27.63 -3.25
N ARG A 75 -33.41 28.49 -3.51
CA ARG A 75 -32.31 28.19 -4.44
C ARG A 75 -31.25 27.24 -3.85
N HIS A 76 -31.39 26.90 -2.56
CA HIS A 76 -30.63 25.85 -1.90
C HIS A 76 -31.45 24.57 -1.65
N ALA A 77 -32.61 24.42 -2.32
CA ALA A 77 -33.06 23.11 -2.78
C ALA A 77 -32.11 22.67 -3.91
N LEU A 78 -30.96 22.13 -3.50
CA LEU A 78 -29.73 22.07 -4.29
C LEU A 78 -29.87 21.24 -5.57
N ASP A 79 -29.19 21.69 -6.63
CA ASP A 79 -28.70 20.79 -7.68
C ASP A 79 -28.02 19.59 -6.98
N PRO A 80 -28.42 18.33 -7.27
CA PRO A 80 -27.83 17.15 -6.66
C PRO A 80 -26.29 17.13 -6.72
N LYS A 81 -25.70 17.69 -7.79
CA LYS A 81 -24.25 17.82 -7.96
C LYS A 81 -23.65 18.84 -6.98
N GLU A 82 -24.31 19.98 -6.78
CA GLU A 82 -23.88 20.98 -5.79
C GLU A 82 -23.97 20.44 -4.35
N HIS A 83 -24.96 19.60 -4.05
CA HIS A 83 -25.05 18.92 -2.76
C HIS A 83 -23.89 17.94 -2.55
N GLN A 84 -23.61 17.07 -3.54
CA GLN A 84 -22.46 16.16 -3.52
C GLN A 84 -21.13 16.92 -3.35
N ILE A 85 -20.91 18.01 -4.10
CA ILE A 85 -19.70 18.84 -3.98
C ILE A 85 -19.55 19.37 -2.54
N ARG A 86 -20.62 19.85 -1.91
CA ARG A 86 -20.57 20.35 -0.52
C ARG A 86 -20.25 19.24 0.48
N GLN A 87 -20.87 18.07 0.34
CA GLN A 87 -20.56 16.90 1.18
C GLN A 87 -19.10 16.46 1.02
N ALA A 88 -18.61 16.37 -0.21
CA ALA A 88 -17.21 16.02 -0.48
C ALA A 88 -16.25 17.06 0.11
N VAL A 89 -16.50 18.37 -0.10
CA VAL A 89 -15.70 19.45 0.52
C VAL A 89 -15.68 19.32 2.04
N GLN A 90 -16.84 19.09 2.68
CA GLN A 90 -16.92 18.92 4.12
C GLN A 90 -16.14 17.69 4.63
N LYS A 91 -16.21 16.56 3.91
CA LYS A 91 -15.42 15.35 4.19
C LYS A 91 -13.91 15.63 4.10
N PHE A 92 -13.46 16.33 3.06
CA PHE A 92 -12.06 16.74 2.93
C PHE A 92 -11.62 17.66 4.07
N MET A 93 -12.45 18.60 4.53
CA MET A 93 -12.04 19.57 5.55
C MET A 93 -11.95 19.01 6.98
N GLN A 94 -12.33 17.75 7.20
CA GLN A 94 -12.07 17.05 8.45
C GLN A 94 -10.56 16.77 8.62
N PRO A 95 -9.97 16.95 9.82
CA PRO A 95 -8.62 16.48 10.10
C PRO A 95 -8.52 14.96 9.95
N GLN A 96 -7.47 14.48 9.30
CA GLN A 96 -7.20 13.05 9.25
C GLN A 96 -6.50 12.61 10.55
N GLU A 97 -7.23 11.86 11.38
CA GLU A 97 -6.71 11.29 12.63
C GLU A 97 -6.27 9.83 12.42
N TYR A 98 -5.25 9.41 13.17
CA TYR A 98 -4.77 8.04 13.27
C TYR A 98 -4.56 7.65 14.75
N PRO A 99 -4.79 6.39 15.13
CA PRO A 99 -4.66 5.97 16.53
C PRO A 99 -3.22 6.13 17.04
N HIS A 100 -3.10 6.70 18.23
CA HIS A 100 -1.82 6.93 18.90
C HIS A 100 -1.35 5.65 19.62
N GLY A 101 -0.36 4.98 19.05
CA GLY A 101 0.48 3.99 19.75
C GLY A 101 1.78 4.62 20.29
N PRO A 102 2.57 3.89 21.08
CA PRO A 102 3.94 4.30 21.39
C PRO A 102 4.73 4.44 20.09
N LEU A 103 5.42 5.57 19.91
CA LEU A 103 5.90 6.03 18.61
C LEU A 103 7.39 6.38 18.64
N VAL A 104 8.13 5.88 17.65
CA VAL A 104 9.52 6.26 17.39
C VAL A 104 9.53 7.34 16.30
N GLU A 105 9.63 8.62 16.65
CA GLU A 105 9.64 9.70 15.64
C GLU A 105 10.80 9.51 14.64
N ARG A 106 10.47 9.37 13.35
CA ARG A 106 11.46 9.14 12.29
C ARG A 106 11.76 10.42 11.49
N PRO A 107 13.03 10.73 11.14
CA PRO A 107 13.38 11.90 10.34
C PRO A 107 12.64 12.02 9.01
N VAL A 108 12.26 10.88 8.41
CA VAL A 108 11.51 10.84 7.13
C VAL A 108 10.11 11.45 7.23
N GLU A 109 9.48 11.43 8.41
CA GLU A 109 8.18 12.08 8.63
C GLU A 109 8.28 13.60 8.46
N LYS A 110 9.37 14.18 8.98
CA LYS A 110 9.70 15.60 8.78
C LYS A 110 9.94 15.91 7.32
N VAL A 111 10.61 15.02 6.57
CA VAL A 111 10.81 15.17 5.11
C VAL A 111 9.48 15.16 4.35
N ILE A 112 8.56 14.23 4.71
CA ILE A 112 7.20 14.18 4.14
C ILE A 112 6.43 15.47 4.46
N ARG A 113 6.43 15.90 5.74
CA ARG A 113 5.78 17.15 6.18
C ARG A 113 6.33 18.39 5.48
N ASP A 114 7.65 18.52 5.37
CA ASP A 114 8.28 19.64 4.69
C ASP A 114 7.97 19.64 3.18
N ARG A 115 7.93 18.47 2.53
CA ARG A 115 7.55 18.36 1.12
C ARG A 115 6.11 18.80 0.88
N ILE A 116 5.18 18.47 1.77
CA ILE A 116 3.77 18.88 1.71
C ILE A 116 3.64 20.38 1.98
N LYS A 117 4.25 20.87 3.06
CA LYS A 117 4.21 22.29 3.46
C LYS A 117 4.81 23.22 2.40
N LYS A 118 5.87 22.78 1.73
CA LYS A 118 6.58 23.51 0.67
C LYS A 118 6.20 23.01 -0.73
N TRP A 119 5.03 22.37 -0.88
CA TRP A 119 4.60 21.87 -2.18
C TRP A 119 4.31 23.03 -3.15
N SER A 120 4.89 22.95 -4.35
CA SER A 120 4.78 23.97 -5.40
C SER A 120 4.31 23.39 -6.73
N TYR A 121 4.79 22.21 -7.10
CA TYR A 121 4.34 21.44 -8.25
C TYR A 121 4.72 19.96 -8.11
N GLY A 122 4.07 19.13 -8.92
CA GLY A 122 4.48 17.75 -9.23
C GLY A 122 4.11 16.73 -8.13
N PRO A 123 3.90 15.46 -8.51
CA PRO A 123 3.57 14.42 -7.56
C PRO A 123 4.79 14.00 -6.72
N THR A 124 4.55 13.21 -5.68
CA THR A 124 5.60 12.63 -4.82
C THR A 124 5.44 11.12 -4.80
N LEU A 125 6.54 10.40 -4.97
CA LEU A 125 6.61 8.95 -4.84
C LEU A 125 7.31 8.62 -3.51
N LEU A 126 6.57 7.98 -2.60
CA LEU A 126 7.10 7.41 -1.37
C LEU A 126 7.44 5.94 -1.64
N SER A 127 8.71 5.61 -1.51
CA SER A 127 9.35 4.34 -1.92
C SER A 127 10.29 3.82 -0.83
N GLY A 128 10.93 2.67 -1.04
CA GLY A 128 11.84 2.02 -0.09
C GLY A 128 11.38 0.60 0.28
N PRO A 129 12.19 -0.19 1.01
CA PRO A 129 12.01 -1.63 1.17
C PRO A 129 10.64 -2.10 1.67
N TYR A 130 10.20 -3.30 1.27
CA TYR A 130 9.05 -3.94 1.90
C TYR A 130 9.26 -4.04 3.42
N GLY A 131 8.24 -3.67 4.20
CA GLY A 131 8.34 -3.62 5.66
C GLY A 131 9.05 -2.40 6.26
N SER A 132 9.59 -1.45 5.48
CA SER A 132 10.33 -0.27 6.01
C SER A 132 9.47 0.80 6.73
N GLY A 133 8.16 0.57 6.90
CA GLY A 133 7.27 1.51 7.60
C GLY A 133 6.70 2.67 6.77
N LYS A 134 6.70 2.59 5.43
CA LYS A 134 6.18 3.65 4.52
C LYS A 134 4.79 4.19 4.89
N THR A 135 3.79 3.31 5.02
CA THR A 135 2.40 3.68 5.38
C THR A 135 2.37 4.35 6.76
N TRP A 136 3.12 3.82 7.72
CA TRP A 136 3.20 4.35 9.08
C TRP A 136 3.83 5.74 9.14
N ALA A 137 4.97 5.96 8.46
CA ALA A 137 5.63 7.26 8.37
C ALA A 137 4.75 8.32 7.67
N ARG A 138 3.99 7.91 6.64
CA ARG A 138 2.97 8.77 6.02
C ARG A 138 1.87 9.13 7.03
N GLN A 139 1.31 8.14 7.72
CA GLN A 139 0.20 8.35 8.65
C GLN A 139 0.60 9.35 9.74
N HIS A 140 1.78 9.18 10.34
CA HIS A 140 2.25 10.12 11.36
C HIS A 140 2.52 11.52 10.80
N ALA A 141 3.20 11.62 9.64
CA ALA A 141 3.42 12.90 8.96
C ALA A 141 2.13 13.66 8.63
N LEU A 142 1.05 12.94 8.31
CA LEU A 142 -0.26 13.48 7.93
C LEU A 142 -1.27 13.58 9.08
N ASN A 143 -0.93 13.16 10.30
CA ASN A 143 -1.86 13.18 11.42
C ASN A 143 -2.29 14.61 11.77
N GLY A 144 -3.60 14.80 11.97
CA GLY A 144 -4.24 16.09 12.23
C GLY A 144 -4.33 17.04 11.02
N VAL A 145 -3.86 16.64 9.82
CA VAL A 145 -3.87 17.50 8.63
C VAL A 145 -5.25 17.44 7.96
N ARG A 146 -5.84 18.61 7.69
CA ARG A 146 -7.09 18.72 6.92
C ARG A 146 -6.82 18.57 5.43
N SER A 147 -7.81 18.05 4.71
CA SER A 147 -7.78 17.82 3.27
C SER A 147 -6.77 16.76 2.81
N VAL A 148 -6.54 15.75 3.66
CA VAL A 148 -5.92 14.50 3.25
C VAL A 148 -7.04 13.53 2.84
N PHE A 149 -7.02 13.07 1.59
CA PHE A 149 -7.80 11.92 1.18
C PHE A 149 -6.87 10.73 0.96
N VAL A 150 -7.22 9.57 1.54
CA VAL A 150 -6.46 8.34 1.39
C VAL A 150 -7.27 7.36 0.56
N PHE A 151 -6.82 7.13 -0.68
CA PHE A 151 -7.31 6.05 -1.50
C PHE A 151 -6.63 4.74 -1.08
N ASN A 152 -7.38 3.92 -0.35
CA ASN A 152 -6.97 2.58 0.09
C ASN A 152 -7.56 1.48 -0.81
N GLY A 153 -8.47 1.83 -1.74
CA GLY A 153 -9.05 0.91 -2.69
C GLY A 153 -7.96 0.07 -3.36
N LEU A 154 -8.07 -1.25 -3.22
CA LEU A 154 -7.12 -2.21 -3.80
C LEU A 154 -7.10 -1.97 -5.31
N VAL A 155 -6.03 -1.37 -5.84
CA VAL A 155 -5.97 -0.90 -7.23
C VAL A 155 -5.95 -2.09 -8.21
N ARG A 156 -7.13 -2.65 -8.45
CA ARG A 156 -7.36 -3.95 -9.09
C ARG A 156 -8.16 -3.76 -10.37
N GLY A 157 -7.56 -4.17 -11.49
CA GLY A 157 -8.19 -4.11 -12.80
C GLY A 157 -8.42 -2.67 -13.29
N GLU A 158 -9.33 -2.53 -14.25
CA GLU A 158 -9.48 -1.32 -15.05
C GLU A 158 -10.40 -0.27 -14.40
N ASN A 159 -11.28 -0.69 -13.48
CA ASN A 159 -12.33 0.15 -12.89
C ASN A 159 -11.87 1.03 -11.72
N TRP A 160 -10.57 1.08 -11.42
CA TRP A 160 -10.05 1.80 -10.25
C TRP A 160 -10.47 3.29 -10.21
N LEU A 161 -10.66 3.91 -11.39
CA LEU A 161 -11.08 5.31 -11.50
C LEU A 161 -12.48 5.54 -10.95
N GLU A 162 -13.39 4.61 -11.23
CA GLU A 162 -14.77 4.64 -10.72
C GLU A 162 -14.77 4.40 -9.21
N GLU A 163 -13.93 3.49 -8.72
CA GLU A 163 -13.73 3.24 -7.30
C GLU A 163 -13.15 4.46 -6.57
N PHE A 164 -12.17 5.14 -7.16
CA PHE A 164 -11.60 6.40 -6.68
C PHE A 164 -12.65 7.51 -6.59
N TYR A 165 -13.45 7.71 -7.64
CA TYR A 165 -14.57 8.65 -7.65
C TYR A 165 -15.63 8.29 -6.59
N ARG A 166 -15.96 7.01 -6.44
CA ARG A 166 -16.91 6.49 -5.45
C ARG A 166 -16.44 6.68 -4.01
N GLU A 167 -15.18 6.37 -3.67
CA GLU A 167 -14.62 6.60 -2.33
C GLU A 167 -14.54 8.10 -1.97
N LEU A 168 -14.32 8.95 -2.99
CA LEU A 168 -14.37 10.41 -2.88
C LEU A 168 -15.81 10.96 -2.75
N GLY A 169 -16.83 10.18 -3.07
CA GLY A 169 -18.23 10.62 -3.09
C GLY A 169 -18.53 11.61 -4.23
N VAL A 170 -17.83 11.51 -5.37
CA VAL A 170 -18.00 12.39 -6.53
C VAL A 170 -18.42 11.60 -7.77
N ASP A 171 -19.41 12.09 -8.51
CA ASP A 171 -19.82 11.49 -9.78
C ASP A 171 -18.98 12.06 -10.94
N GLY A 172 -17.77 11.51 -11.08
CA GLY A 172 -16.88 11.75 -12.22
C GLY A 172 -15.96 12.98 -12.13
N TYR A 173 -15.16 13.14 -13.19
CA TYR A 173 -14.03 14.07 -13.28
C TYR A 173 -14.40 15.55 -13.04
N TRP A 174 -15.52 16.03 -13.59
CA TRP A 174 -15.91 17.44 -13.46
C TRP A 174 -16.31 17.81 -12.02
N ILE A 175 -16.99 16.88 -11.32
CA ILE A 175 -17.33 17.05 -9.91
C ILE A 175 -16.04 17.02 -9.07
N LEU A 176 -15.15 16.06 -9.31
CA LEU A 176 -13.83 16.01 -8.66
C LEU A 176 -13.06 17.33 -8.82
N HIS A 177 -12.93 17.83 -10.05
CA HIS A 177 -12.23 19.09 -10.33
C HIS A 177 -12.85 20.26 -9.53
N THR A 178 -14.18 20.31 -9.44
CA THR A 178 -14.89 21.41 -8.77
C THR A 178 -14.74 21.30 -7.25
N THR A 179 -14.83 20.08 -6.70
CA THR A 179 -14.55 19.78 -5.29
C THR A 179 -13.12 20.18 -4.91
N LEU A 180 -12.09 19.71 -5.62
CA LEU A 180 -10.69 20.02 -5.29
C LEU A 180 -10.39 21.52 -5.33
N ARG A 181 -10.96 22.26 -6.30
CA ARG A 181 -10.86 23.72 -6.35
C ARG A 181 -11.45 24.36 -5.08
N ARG A 182 -12.68 23.99 -4.70
CA ARG A 182 -13.34 24.55 -3.51
C ARG A 182 -12.65 24.17 -2.20
N VAL A 183 -12.14 22.94 -2.08
CA VAL A 183 -11.36 22.52 -0.92
C VAL A 183 -10.08 23.37 -0.80
N ARG A 184 -9.38 23.62 -1.92
CA ARG A 184 -8.24 24.54 -1.94
C ARG A 184 -8.62 25.95 -1.50
N ASP A 185 -9.73 26.48 -2.00
CA ASP A 185 -10.21 27.82 -1.64
C ASP A 185 -10.64 27.91 -0.16
N GLU A 186 -11.11 26.80 0.43
CA GLU A 186 -11.40 26.71 1.87
C GLU A 186 -10.13 26.58 2.72
N LEU A 187 -9.15 25.78 2.29
CA LEU A 187 -7.84 25.63 2.95
C LEU A 187 -7.08 26.96 3.10
N LEU A 188 -7.26 27.90 2.18
CA LEU A 188 -6.67 29.24 2.27
C LEU A 188 -7.19 30.05 3.49
N LYS A 189 -8.37 29.72 4.02
CA LYS A 189 -8.94 30.31 5.23
C LYS A 189 -8.39 29.70 6.52
N HIS A 190 -7.64 28.60 6.43
CA HIS A 190 -7.01 27.89 7.54
C HIS A 190 -5.49 28.09 7.51
N PRO A 191 -4.96 29.23 8.02
CA PRO A 191 -3.53 29.53 7.99
C PRO A 191 -2.69 28.51 8.78
N ASP A 192 -3.28 27.90 9.81
CA ASP A 192 -2.74 26.83 10.66
C ASP A 192 -2.50 25.50 9.91
N ASN A 193 -3.30 25.18 8.87
CA ASN A 193 -3.21 23.88 8.21
C ASN A 193 -1.87 23.69 7.46
N LEU A 194 -1.27 22.51 7.60
CA LEU A 194 0.04 22.15 7.04
C LEU A 194 0.16 22.42 5.52
N THR A 195 -0.92 22.16 4.79
CA THR A 195 -1.03 22.35 3.34
C THR A 195 -2.06 23.42 2.98
N LYS A 196 -1.84 24.11 1.86
CA LYS A 196 -2.81 25.02 1.22
C LYS A 196 -3.46 24.42 -0.03
N VAL A 197 -3.18 23.16 -0.34
CA VAL A 197 -3.83 22.37 -1.40
C VAL A 197 -4.26 21.00 -0.87
N PRO A 198 -5.29 20.36 -1.46
CA PRO A 198 -5.63 18.99 -1.15
C PRO A 198 -4.44 18.03 -1.33
N VAL A 199 -4.30 17.09 -0.41
CA VAL A 199 -3.34 15.97 -0.51
C VAL A 199 -4.14 14.71 -0.83
N ILE A 200 -3.82 14.09 -1.96
CA ILE A 200 -4.41 12.81 -2.37
C ILE A 200 -3.33 11.75 -2.22
N VAL A 201 -3.52 10.86 -1.25
CA VAL A 201 -2.68 9.68 -1.08
C VAL A 201 -3.25 8.55 -1.93
N VAL A 202 -2.39 7.91 -2.73
CA VAL A 202 -2.72 6.68 -3.45
C VAL A 202 -1.76 5.60 -2.95
N GLU A 203 -2.26 4.64 -2.16
CA GLU A 203 -1.44 3.47 -1.80
C GLU A 203 -1.56 2.42 -2.91
N ILE A 204 -0.43 2.03 -3.50
CA ILE A 204 -0.39 0.90 -4.44
C ILE A 204 -0.06 -0.33 -3.60
N PRO A 205 -1.03 -1.26 -3.39
CA PRO A 205 -0.83 -2.46 -2.63
C PRO A 205 0.04 -3.43 -3.44
N ARG A 206 0.83 -4.24 -2.74
CA ARG A 206 1.57 -5.33 -3.38
C ARG A 206 0.64 -6.50 -3.69
N LEU A 207 0.27 -6.63 -4.96
CA LEU A 207 -0.57 -7.71 -5.49
C LEU A 207 0.13 -8.36 -6.69
N PRO A 208 0.04 -9.70 -6.87
CA PRO A 208 0.47 -10.32 -8.12
C PRO A 208 -0.28 -9.70 -9.30
N GLY A 209 0.45 -9.23 -10.31
CA GLY A 209 -0.14 -8.57 -11.47
C GLY A 209 -0.74 -7.19 -11.17
N THR A 210 -0.10 -6.34 -10.35
CA THR A 210 -0.36 -4.88 -10.30
C THR A 210 -0.17 -4.29 -11.71
N ALA A 211 -1.24 -4.30 -12.52
CA ALA A 211 -1.11 -4.22 -13.96
C ALA A 211 -0.34 -2.98 -14.44
N ALA A 212 0.46 -3.11 -15.49
CA ALA A 212 1.16 -1.97 -16.11
C ALA A 212 0.20 -0.82 -16.51
N GLY A 213 -1.07 -1.14 -16.79
CA GLY A 213 -2.15 -0.16 -16.98
C GLY A 213 -2.46 0.66 -15.74
N VAL A 214 -2.52 0.04 -14.55
CA VAL A 214 -2.76 0.72 -13.27
C VAL A 214 -1.64 1.73 -12.98
N THR A 215 -0.37 1.31 -13.02
CA THR A 215 0.75 2.22 -12.74
C THR A 215 0.87 3.35 -13.76
N ARG A 216 0.61 3.09 -15.05
CA ARG A 216 0.50 4.14 -16.08
C ARG A 216 -0.62 5.13 -15.79
N PHE A 217 -1.79 4.64 -15.39
CA PHE A 217 -2.93 5.50 -15.12
C PHE A 217 -2.70 6.36 -13.87
N VAL A 218 -2.19 5.76 -12.78
CA VAL A 218 -1.82 6.50 -11.56
C VAL A 218 -0.79 7.58 -11.88
N ALA A 219 0.25 7.27 -12.67
CA ALA A 219 1.21 8.27 -13.14
C ALA A 219 0.53 9.40 -13.94
N GLY A 220 -0.37 9.06 -14.87
CA GLY A 220 -1.13 10.03 -15.66
C GLY A 220 -1.98 10.98 -14.81
N LYS A 221 -2.69 10.46 -13.79
CA LYS A 221 -3.51 11.29 -12.89
C LYS A 221 -2.68 12.08 -11.87
N ALA A 222 -1.57 11.53 -11.39
CA ALA A 222 -0.65 12.27 -10.53
C ALA A 222 -0.07 13.49 -11.27
N ASP A 223 0.32 13.30 -12.53
CA ASP A 223 0.80 14.37 -13.40
C ASP A 223 -0.28 15.42 -13.73
N GLU A 224 -1.50 14.97 -14.04
CA GLU A 224 -2.64 15.83 -14.32
C GLU A 224 -3.00 16.72 -13.12
N LEU A 225 -3.21 16.12 -11.95
CA LEU A 225 -3.67 16.84 -10.75
C LEU A 225 -2.56 17.71 -10.12
N SER A 226 -1.31 17.24 -10.10
CA SER A 226 -0.20 17.92 -9.40
C SER A 226 0.69 18.80 -10.28
N ARG A 227 0.78 18.56 -11.60
CA ARG A 227 1.61 19.40 -12.49
C ARG A 227 0.79 20.23 -13.46
N LYS A 228 -0.17 19.61 -14.17
CA LYS A 228 -0.93 20.30 -15.24
C LYS A 228 -1.99 21.24 -14.67
N LEU A 229 -2.77 20.79 -13.68
CA LEU A 229 -3.91 21.55 -13.14
C LEU A 229 -3.62 22.21 -11.79
N GLN A 230 -2.61 21.72 -11.06
CA GLN A 230 -2.21 22.20 -9.72
C GLN A 230 -3.41 22.29 -8.74
N LEU A 231 -4.25 21.25 -8.76
CA LEU A 231 -5.45 21.14 -7.93
C LEU A 231 -5.19 20.36 -6.64
N ALA A 232 -4.22 19.45 -6.64
CA ALA A 232 -3.88 18.62 -5.49
C ALA A 232 -2.42 18.15 -5.54
N HIS A 233 -1.79 17.98 -4.38
CA HIS A 233 -0.55 17.23 -4.22
C HIS A 233 -0.88 15.74 -4.16
N VAL A 234 -0.50 14.98 -5.17
CA VAL A 234 -0.64 13.52 -5.20
C VAL A 234 0.61 12.88 -4.60
N LEU A 235 0.42 12.12 -3.53
CA LEU A 235 1.43 11.31 -2.85
C LEU A 235 1.15 9.83 -3.13
N VAL A 236 1.96 9.22 -3.98
CA VAL A 236 1.86 7.78 -4.27
C VAL A 236 2.73 7.02 -3.29
N VAL A 237 2.16 6.08 -2.54
CA VAL A 237 2.91 5.14 -1.69
C VAL A 237 3.03 3.83 -2.44
N ALA A 238 4.21 3.54 -2.97
CA ALA A 238 4.49 2.25 -3.58
C ALA A 238 4.89 1.27 -2.49
N THR A 239 3.94 0.46 -1.98
CA THR A 239 4.25 -0.68 -1.10
C THR A 239 4.85 -1.87 -1.86
N ASP A 240 4.73 -1.80 -3.18
CA ASP A 240 5.16 -2.74 -4.19
C ASP A 240 6.41 -2.21 -4.91
N GLU A 241 7.53 -2.95 -4.84
CA GLU A 241 8.80 -2.60 -5.50
C GLU A 241 8.69 -2.59 -7.04
N GLU A 242 7.82 -3.41 -7.62
CA GLU A 242 7.52 -3.42 -9.06
C GLU A 242 6.80 -2.14 -9.44
N ALA A 243 5.77 -1.75 -8.67
CA ALA A 243 5.07 -0.50 -8.91
C ALA A 243 6.02 0.71 -8.74
N CYS A 244 6.90 0.68 -7.75
CA CYS A 244 7.97 1.67 -7.58
C CYS A 244 8.86 1.74 -8.83
N ALA A 245 9.40 0.61 -9.28
CA ALA A 245 10.23 0.52 -10.47
C ALA A 245 9.47 1.02 -11.72
N ARG A 246 8.23 0.58 -11.97
CA ARG A 246 7.42 1.03 -13.11
C ARG A 246 7.21 2.54 -13.09
N LEU A 247 6.83 3.13 -11.95
CA LEU A 247 6.57 4.57 -11.80
C LEU A 247 7.84 5.41 -11.96
N ALA A 248 8.95 5.00 -11.33
CA ALA A 248 10.22 5.72 -11.38
C ALA A 248 10.93 5.59 -12.74
N PHE A 249 10.87 4.40 -13.35
CA PHE A 249 11.66 4.05 -14.53
C PHE A 249 10.86 4.11 -15.84
N ARG A 250 9.74 3.37 -15.95
CA ARG A 250 8.96 3.28 -17.20
C ARG A 250 7.99 4.45 -17.41
N GLN A 251 7.56 5.14 -16.35
CA GLN A 251 6.67 6.32 -16.43
C GLN A 251 7.45 7.65 -16.28
N SER A 252 8.71 7.69 -16.72
CA SER A 252 9.66 8.81 -16.55
C SER A 252 9.26 10.14 -17.22
N TYR A 253 8.16 10.17 -18.00
CA TYR A 253 7.55 11.41 -18.47
C TYR A 253 6.91 12.25 -17.34
N VAL A 254 6.73 11.66 -16.15
CA VAL A 254 6.32 12.34 -14.92
C VAL A 254 7.57 12.67 -14.08
N SER A 255 7.80 13.94 -13.79
CA SER A 255 8.84 14.37 -12.85
C SER A 255 8.36 14.18 -11.42
N TRP A 256 8.65 13.01 -10.85
CA TRP A 256 8.38 12.69 -9.45
C TRP A 256 9.37 13.39 -8.52
N ARG A 257 8.90 13.79 -7.34
CA ARG A 257 9.79 13.97 -6.18
C ARG A 257 9.83 12.65 -5.40
N HIS A 258 11.00 12.06 -5.27
CA HIS A 258 11.18 10.81 -4.55
C HIS A 258 11.42 11.09 -3.06
N ILE A 259 10.77 10.33 -2.20
CA ILE A 259 11.13 10.17 -0.80
C ILE A 259 11.33 8.67 -0.59
N VAL A 260 12.47 8.30 -0.02
CA VAL A 260 12.82 6.91 0.26
C VAL A 260 12.74 6.70 1.76
N VAL A 261 11.96 5.71 2.16
CA VAL A 261 11.81 5.25 3.54
C VAL A 261 12.68 4.02 3.68
N GLU A 262 13.88 4.23 4.21
CA GLU A 262 14.79 3.15 4.57
C GLU A 262 14.27 2.36 5.77
N ASP A 263 14.91 1.22 6.05
CA ASP A 263 14.80 0.52 7.33
C ASP A 263 15.14 1.47 8.51
N LEU A 264 14.85 1.04 9.74
CA LEU A 264 15.14 1.84 10.92
C LEU A 264 16.64 2.10 11.08
N THR A 265 17.01 3.22 11.70
CA THR A 265 18.35 3.31 12.31
C THR A 265 18.46 2.35 13.50
N GLU A 266 19.66 2.17 14.04
CA GLU A 266 19.85 1.31 15.21
C GLU A 266 19.16 1.90 16.45
N GLU A 267 19.25 3.22 16.63
CA GLU A 267 18.56 3.95 17.69
C GLU A 267 17.04 3.89 17.53
N GLU A 268 16.51 4.01 16.30
CA GLU A 268 15.09 3.86 16.00
C GLU A 268 14.61 2.43 16.33
N ALA A 269 15.38 1.40 15.95
CA ALA A 269 15.05 -0.01 16.19
C ALA A 269 15.08 -0.38 17.68
N VAL A 270 16.12 0.05 18.40
CA VAL A 270 16.22 -0.12 19.86
C VAL A 270 15.06 0.59 20.55
N SER A 271 14.77 1.84 20.19
CA SER A 271 13.64 2.60 20.74
C SER A 271 12.30 1.89 20.53
N MET A 272 12.09 1.29 19.35
CA MET A 272 10.88 0.52 19.03
C MET A 272 10.71 -0.69 19.97
N LEU A 273 11.78 -1.45 20.20
CA LEU A 273 11.76 -2.62 21.09
C LEU A 273 11.57 -2.20 22.56
N GLN A 274 12.27 -1.16 23.01
CA GLN A 274 12.16 -0.61 24.37
C GLN A 274 10.74 -0.09 24.68
N LEU A 275 10.12 0.62 23.73
CA LEU A 275 8.74 1.12 23.84
C LEU A 275 7.68 0.01 23.94
N ASN A 276 8.01 -1.19 23.47
CA ASN A 276 7.16 -2.38 23.62
C ASN A 276 7.51 -3.24 24.84
N GLY A 277 8.42 -2.76 25.72
CA GLY A 277 8.83 -3.46 26.94
C GLY A 277 9.95 -4.49 26.76
N HIS A 278 10.56 -4.58 25.58
CA HIS A 278 11.52 -5.63 25.21
C HIS A 278 12.98 -5.15 25.26
N GLN A 279 13.33 -4.43 26.34
CA GLN A 279 14.63 -3.76 26.50
C GLN A 279 15.80 -4.76 26.45
N ASP A 280 15.72 -5.84 27.24
CA ASP A 280 16.78 -6.86 27.36
C ASP A 280 16.93 -7.74 26.11
N ALA A 281 15.91 -7.78 25.25
CA ALA A 281 15.91 -8.53 24.00
C ALA A 281 16.36 -7.70 22.79
N ALA A 282 16.52 -6.38 22.94
CA ALA A 282 16.53 -5.46 21.82
C ALA A 282 17.66 -5.73 20.82
N GLN A 283 18.90 -5.80 21.30
CA GLN A 283 20.07 -6.05 20.44
C GLN A 283 19.98 -7.42 19.77
N SER A 284 19.70 -8.48 20.54
CA SER A 284 19.62 -9.86 20.04
C SER A 284 18.57 -10.04 18.93
N VAL A 285 17.45 -9.31 19.00
CA VAL A 285 16.45 -9.29 17.92
C VAL A 285 17.00 -8.55 16.68
N ILE A 286 17.59 -7.37 16.85
CA ILE A 286 18.17 -6.56 15.77
C ILE A 286 19.28 -7.32 15.04
N ASP A 287 20.16 -8.01 15.76
CA ASP A 287 21.24 -8.81 15.19
C ASP A 287 20.70 -9.99 14.35
N THR A 288 19.48 -10.48 14.66
CA THR A 288 18.88 -11.66 14.01
C THR A 288 18.02 -11.33 12.79
N CYS A 289 17.39 -10.15 12.71
CA CYS A 289 16.55 -9.75 11.55
C CYS A 289 16.93 -8.43 10.89
N GLY A 290 17.95 -7.74 11.38
CA GLY A 290 18.24 -6.37 11.02
C GLY A 290 17.19 -5.39 11.56
N ARG A 291 16.95 -4.31 10.82
CA ARG A 291 16.23 -3.11 11.28
C ARG A 291 14.90 -2.87 10.55
N ASN A 292 14.31 -3.92 9.98
CA ASN A 292 13.07 -3.81 9.22
C ASN A 292 11.85 -3.72 10.16
N VAL A 293 11.00 -2.70 9.99
CA VAL A 293 9.88 -2.42 10.92
C VAL A 293 8.90 -3.60 11.01
N LEU A 294 8.67 -4.31 9.90
CA LEU A 294 7.74 -5.45 9.90
C LEU A 294 8.27 -6.63 10.71
N ASP A 295 9.56 -6.96 10.59
CA ASP A 295 10.18 -8.06 11.33
C ASP A 295 10.30 -7.72 12.82
N LEU A 296 10.69 -6.49 13.16
CA LEU A 296 10.69 -5.99 14.53
C LEU A 296 9.28 -5.97 15.14
N SER A 297 8.25 -5.61 14.37
CA SER A 297 6.85 -5.69 14.82
C SER A 297 6.42 -7.13 15.11
N ALA A 298 6.83 -8.08 14.27
CA ALA A 298 6.56 -9.49 14.47
C ALA A 298 7.27 -10.04 15.72
N ALA A 299 8.53 -9.62 15.96
CA ALA A 299 9.28 -9.95 17.16
C ALA A 299 8.63 -9.40 18.43
N CYS A 300 8.27 -8.11 18.47
CA CYS A 300 7.56 -7.50 19.60
C CYS A 300 6.27 -8.25 19.95
N ARG A 301 5.49 -8.65 18.93
CA ARG A 301 4.27 -9.45 19.13
C ARG A 301 4.58 -10.82 19.72
N TRP A 302 5.55 -11.57 19.18
CA TRP A 302 5.88 -12.90 19.68
C TRP A 302 6.44 -12.88 21.10
N LEU A 303 7.23 -11.87 21.45
CA LEU A 303 7.70 -11.65 22.84
C LEU A 303 6.53 -11.31 23.77
N ALA A 304 5.57 -10.48 23.33
CA ALA A 304 4.36 -10.16 24.09
C ALA A 304 3.40 -11.38 24.23
N GLU A 305 3.41 -12.31 23.27
CA GLU A 305 2.76 -13.62 23.35
C GLU A 305 3.48 -14.60 24.31
N GLY A 306 4.63 -14.20 24.90
CA GLY A 306 5.38 -14.98 25.87
C GLY A 306 6.33 -16.02 25.27
N LEU A 307 6.68 -15.91 23.99
CA LEU A 307 7.64 -16.83 23.38
C LEU A 307 9.07 -16.55 23.90
N PRO A 308 9.88 -17.58 24.19
CA PRO A 308 11.29 -17.41 24.52
C PRO A 308 12.05 -16.68 23.41
N LEU A 309 13.02 -15.84 23.79
CA LEU A 309 13.85 -15.08 22.85
C LEU A 309 14.49 -15.98 21.77
N VAL A 310 15.03 -17.14 22.15
CA VAL A 310 15.62 -18.11 21.22
C VAL A 310 14.62 -18.53 20.14
N THR A 311 13.38 -18.85 20.51
CA THR A 311 12.32 -19.23 19.55
C THR A 311 11.87 -18.06 18.68
N VAL A 312 11.96 -16.83 19.18
CA VAL A 312 11.74 -15.61 18.37
C VAL A 312 12.87 -15.45 17.34
N GLN A 313 14.12 -15.66 17.75
CA GLN A 313 15.29 -15.60 16.87
C GLN A 313 15.25 -16.68 15.78
N GLU A 314 14.99 -17.94 16.13
CA GLU A 314 14.83 -19.05 15.16
C GLU A 314 13.76 -18.73 14.09
N LYS A 315 12.63 -18.14 14.48
CA LYS A 315 11.57 -17.73 13.54
C LYS A 315 12.01 -16.58 12.63
N LEU A 316 12.73 -15.59 13.16
CA LEU A 316 13.24 -14.46 12.40
C LEU A 316 14.31 -14.90 11.39
N GLU A 317 15.27 -15.72 11.82
CA GLU A 317 16.33 -16.29 10.98
C GLU A 317 15.73 -17.18 9.88
N TRP A 318 14.74 -18.02 10.21
CA TRP A 318 14.01 -18.81 9.21
C TRP A 318 13.31 -17.91 8.19
N CYS A 319 12.62 -16.86 8.62
CA CYS A 319 11.97 -15.90 7.71
C CYS A 319 12.98 -15.20 6.80
N ALA A 320 14.12 -14.74 7.32
CA ALA A 320 15.17 -14.09 6.56
C ALA A 320 15.81 -15.03 5.53
N THR A 321 16.18 -16.23 5.97
CA THR A 321 16.79 -17.27 5.14
C THR A 321 15.82 -17.72 4.03
N HIS A 322 14.54 -17.92 4.35
CA HIS A 322 13.52 -18.29 3.38
C HIS A 322 13.35 -17.23 2.27
N ARG A 323 13.43 -15.94 2.58
CA ARG A 323 13.38 -14.85 1.57
C ARG A 323 14.55 -14.91 0.59
N LEU A 324 15.75 -15.32 1.03
CA LEU A 324 16.91 -15.55 0.16
C LEU A 324 16.75 -16.83 -0.69
N TRP A 325 16.16 -17.90 -0.16
CA TRP A 325 15.81 -19.09 -0.95
C TRP A 325 14.76 -18.79 -2.03
N CYS A 326 13.75 -17.97 -1.72
CA CYS A 326 12.81 -17.45 -2.70
C CYS A 326 13.52 -16.61 -3.78
N LEU A 327 14.50 -15.77 -3.41
CA LEU A 327 15.31 -15.02 -4.36
C LEU A 327 16.06 -15.95 -5.32
N LEU A 328 16.74 -16.98 -4.81
CA LEU A 328 17.47 -17.97 -5.63
C LEU A 328 16.56 -18.78 -6.59
N SER A 329 15.25 -18.77 -6.31
CA SER A 329 14.20 -19.40 -7.12
C SER A 329 13.55 -18.43 -8.12
N CYS A 330 13.90 -17.14 -8.14
CA CYS A 330 13.37 -16.14 -9.05
C CYS A 330 13.91 -16.31 -10.48
N TYR A 331 13.02 -16.49 -11.46
CA TYR A 331 13.33 -16.53 -12.88
C TYR A 331 12.31 -15.72 -13.71
N VAL A 332 12.77 -15.16 -14.83
CA VAL A 332 11.93 -14.55 -15.86
C VAL A 332 11.89 -15.47 -17.08
N GLU A 333 10.69 -15.82 -17.52
CA GLU A 333 10.49 -16.57 -18.77
C GLU A 333 10.50 -15.62 -19.97
N ARG A 334 11.17 -16.06 -21.04
CA ARG A 334 11.15 -15.50 -22.39
C ARG A 334 10.86 -16.63 -23.37
N LEU A 335 10.48 -16.27 -24.60
CA LEU A 335 10.12 -17.23 -25.66
C LEU A 335 11.16 -18.35 -25.84
N ASP A 336 12.46 -18.01 -25.74
CA ASP A 336 13.57 -18.94 -26.00
C ASP A 336 14.48 -19.19 -24.77
N ALA A 337 14.13 -18.68 -23.58
CA ALA A 337 15.02 -18.75 -22.41
C ALA A 337 14.31 -18.60 -21.05
N ARG A 338 14.88 -19.23 -20.02
CA ARG A 338 14.52 -19.04 -18.60
C ARG A 338 15.68 -18.36 -17.88
N ILE A 339 15.55 -17.07 -17.60
CA ILE A 339 16.64 -16.24 -17.05
C ILE A 339 16.59 -16.30 -15.52
N PRO A 340 17.61 -16.81 -14.81
CA PRO A 340 17.59 -16.97 -13.36
C PRO A 340 17.93 -15.66 -12.63
N VAL A 341 17.01 -14.68 -12.72
CA VAL A 341 17.16 -13.31 -12.24
C VAL A 341 17.76 -13.21 -10.84
N GLY A 342 17.19 -13.90 -9.85
CA GLY A 342 17.64 -13.72 -8.47
C GLY A 342 19.03 -14.28 -8.19
N ARG A 343 19.43 -15.35 -8.90
CA ARG A 343 20.81 -15.89 -8.87
C ARG A 343 21.80 -14.89 -9.46
N ILE A 344 21.44 -14.25 -10.57
CA ILE A 344 22.26 -13.24 -11.25
C ILE A 344 22.42 -12.00 -10.37
N LEU A 345 21.32 -11.50 -9.80
CA LEU A 345 21.31 -10.36 -8.87
C LEU A 345 22.19 -10.66 -7.64
N LEU A 346 21.98 -11.80 -6.98
CA LEU A 346 22.70 -12.13 -5.74
C LEU A 346 24.21 -12.20 -5.96
N ARG A 347 24.65 -12.93 -7.00
CA ARG A 347 26.07 -13.04 -7.36
C ARG A 347 26.70 -11.67 -7.58
N LYS A 348 26.09 -10.85 -8.45
CA LYS A 348 26.65 -9.52 -8.77
C LYS A 348 26.63 -8.57 -7.56
N LEU A 349 25.67 -8.71 -6.65
CA LEU A 349 25.57 -7.87 -5.45
C LEU A 349 26.67 -8.22 -4.45
N LEU A 350 27.02 -9.50 -4.33
CA LEU A 350 28.18 -9.95 -3.56
C LEU A 350 29.49 -9.50 -4.21
N GLU A 351 29.66 -9.70 -5.52
CA GLU A 351 30.85 -9.23 -6.28
C GLU A 351 31.06 -7.71 -6.13
N ASN A 352 29.99 -6.90 -6.21
CA ASN A 352 30.08 -5.44 -6.04
C ASN A 352 30.32 -5.00 -4.58
N LYS A 353 30.01 -5.84 -3.57
CA LYS A 353 30.37 -5.61 -2.16
C LYS A 353 31.82 -6.01 -1.86
N GLU A 354 32.38 -6.99 -2.58
CA GLU A 354 33.78 -7.42 -2.41
C GLU A 354 34.78 -6.51 -3.17
N ILE A 355 34.45 -6.07 -4.38
CA ILE A 355 35.41 -5.43 -5.32
C ILE A 355 34.93 -4.03 -5.78
N GLY A 356 33.65 -3.72 -5.62
CA GLY A 356 33.02 -2.48 -6.10
C GLY A 356 32.77 -1.43 -5.01
N ASP A 357 31.82 -0.53 -5.28
CA ASP A 357 31.43 0.53 -4.33
C ASP A 357 30.55 0.05 -3.17
N GLY A 358 30.10 -1.21 -3.19
CA GLY A 358 29.22 -1.80 -2.19
C GLY A 358 27.80 -1.19 -2.08
N THR A 359 27.46 -0.17 -2.88
CA THR A 359 26.17 0.55 -2.80
C THR A 359 25.05 -0.10 -3.61
N GLY A 360 25.41 -0.90 -4.63
CA GLY A 360 24.49 -1.57 -5.53
C GLY A 360 24.91 -1.48 -7.00
N ILE A 361 24.16 -2.15 -7.88
CA ILE A 361 24.50 -2.31 -9.31
C ILE A 361 23.46 -1.60 -10.16
N SER A 362 23.89 -0.80 -11.13
CA SER A 362 22.98 -0.09 -12.02
C SER A 362 22.21 -1.02 -12.95
N ASP A 363 21.08 -0.52 -13.47
CA ASP A 363 20.39 -1.12 -14.62
C ASP A 363 21.34 -1.34 -15.80
N SER A 364 22.14 -0.33 -16.16
CA SER A 364 23.10 -0.38 -17.26
C SER A 364 24.13 -1.51 -17.13
N ALA A 365 24.64 -1.77 -15.92
CA ALA A 365 25.58 -2.85 -15.65
C ALA A 365 24.92 -4.24 -15.61
N MET A 366 23.59 -4.32 -15.48
CA MET A 366 22.86 -5.58 -15.73
C MET A 366 22.71 -5.85 -17.23
N TYR A 367 22.58 -4.81 -18.05
CA TYR A 367 22.48 -4.96 -19.51
C TYR A 367 23.81 -5.24 -20.21
N SER A 368 24.92 -4.65 -19.77
CA SER A 368 26.23 -4.80 -20.45
C SER A 368 26.74 -6.23 -20.50
N ASP A 369 26.49 -7.01 -19.44
CA ASP A 369 27.08 -8.35 -19.26
C ASP A 369 26.12 -9.46 -19.69
N MET A 370 24.93 -9.12 -20.19
CA MET A 370 23.89 -10.09 -20.54
C MET A 370 23.36 -9.85 -21.95
N SER A 371 23.65 -10.82 -22.83
CA SER A 371 22.94 -11.00 -24.11
C SER A 371 21.41 -11.24 -23.93
N GLN A 372 20.94 -11.41 -22.69
CA GLN A 372 19.54 -11.55 -22.29
C GLN A 372 19.22 -10.71 -21.04
N GLY A 373 19.45 -9.39 -21.09
CA GLY A 373 19.14 -8.48 -19.98
C GLY A 373 17.64 -8.45 -19.58
N PHE A 374 17.37 -8.06 -18.33
CA PHE A 374 16.02 -7.87 -17.77
C PHE A 374 15.83 -6.46 -17.22
N TRP A 375 14.60 -5.94 -17.30
CA TRP A 375 14.28 -4.58 -16.82
C TRP A 375 14.05 -4.56 -15.29
N PRO A 376 14.28 -3.42 -14.62
CA PRO A 376 14.00 -3.27 -13.18
C PRO A 376 12.61 -3.73 -12.74
N ASP A 377 11.57 -3.45 -13.52
CA ASP A 377 10.22 -3.89 -13.18
C ASP A 377 9.97 -5.38 -13.44
N GLU A 378 10.68 -6.02 -14.36
CA GLU A 378 10.57 -7.48 -14.56
C GLU A 378 11.26 -8.25 -13.44
N ALA A 379 12.43 -7.77 -13.00
CA ALA A 379 13.12 -8.33 -11.83
C ALA A 379 12.33 -8.12 -10.54
N MET A 380 11.81 -6.90 -10.32
CA MET A 380 10.99 -6.62 -9.12
C MET A 380 9.65 -7.36 -9.15
N ALA A 381 9.01 -7.55 -10.31
CA ALA A 381 7.81 -8.39 -10.42
C ALA A 381 8.08 -9.82 -9.93
N CYS A 382 9.12 -10.47 -10.47
CA CYS A 382 9.51 -11.83 -10.08
C CYS A 382 9.85 -11.93 -8.58
N ILE A 383 10.63 -10.97 -8.05
CA ILE A 383 10.97 -10.87 -6.63
C ILE A 383 9.72 -10.70 -5.75
N ASN A 384 8.77 -9.88 -6.18
CA ASN A 384 7.52 -9.64 -5.46
C ASN A 384 6.58 -10.84 -5.48
N GLU A 385 6.50 -11.58 -6.59
CA GLU A 385 5.73 -12.82 -6.70
C GLU A 385 6.32 -13.93 -5.82
N ALA A 386 7.65 -14.08 -5.81
CA ALA A 386 8.36 -15.04 -4.96
C ALA A 386 8.40 -14.66 -3.47
N GLY A 387 8.13 -13.39 -3.13
CA GLY A 387 8.20 -12.89 -1.75
C GLY A 387 9.62 -12.62 -1.24
N ALA A 388 10.54 -12.25 -2.14
CA ALA A 388 11.98 -12.29 -1.93
C ALA A 388 12.65 -10.94 -1.59
N TYR A 389 12.21 -10.27 -0.52
CA TYR A 389 12.56 -8.84 -0.21
C TYR A 389 14.01 -8.58 0.25
N ALA A 390 14.91 -9.55 0.10
CA ALA A 390 16.33 -9.37 0.38
C ALA A 390 17.01 -8.36 -0.57
N VAL A 391 16.41 -8.11 -1.75
CA VAL A 391 16.90 -7.19 -2.77
C VAL A 391 15.78 -6.22 -3.17
N VAL A 392 16.15 -4.95 -3.38
CA VAL A 392 15.25 -3.85 -3.78
C VAL A 392 15.83 -3.09 -4.96
N TRP A 393 14.98 -2.35 -5.68
CA TRP A 393 15.39 -1.40 -6.71
C TRP A 393 15.30 0.03 -6.17
N HIS A 394 16.45 0.67 -5.96
CA HIS A 394 16.48 2.04 -5.43
C HIS A 394 16.19 3.05 -6.56
N PRO A 395 15.07 3.79 -6.53
CA PRO A 395 14.61 4.58 -7.68
C PRO A 395 15.41 5.87 -7.90
N VAL A 396 16.11 6.37 -6.88
CA VAL A 396 16.94 7.59 -6.96
C VAL A 396 18.30 7.27 -7.57
N ASP A 397 19.02 6.30 -7.00
CA ASP A 397 20.35 5.91 -7.50
C ASP A 397 20.29 5.05 -8.77
N ARG A 398 19.10 4.51 -9.08
CA ARG A 398 18.85 3.54 -10.16
C ARG A 398 19.77 2.34 -10.07
N LYS A 399 19.79 1.72 -8.89
CA LYS A 399 20.59 0.54 -8.56
C LYS A 399 19.76 -0.54 -7.89
N TYR A 400 20.03 -1.80 -8.22
CA TYR A 400 19.67 -2.93 -7.37
C TYR A 400 20.60 -2.92 -6.16
N ARG A 401 20.07 -3.13 -4.95
CA ARG A 401 20.84 -3.28 -3.71
C ARG A 401 20.18 -4.28 -2.77
N PHE A 402 20.93 -4.80 -1.80
CA PHE A 402 20.31 -5.47 -0.66
C PHE A 402 19.38 -4.49 0.07
N SER A 403 18.28 -4.98 0.63
CA SER A 403 17.37 -4.13 1.43
C SER A 403 18.00 -3.62 2.72
N SER A 404 18.94 -4.37 3.29
CA SER A 404 19.79 -3.98 4.41
C SER A 404 21.11 -4.76 4.42
N ASP A 405 22.12 -4.28 5.14
CA ASP A 405 23.41 -4.99 5.28
C ASP A 405 23.27 -6.36 5.97
N PHE A 406 22.21 -6.57 6.76
CA PHE A 406 21.86 -7.89 7.31
C PHE A 406 21.65 -8.94 6.19
N TYR A 407 20.89 -8.60 5.14
CA TYR A 407 20.72 -9.53 4.00
C TYR A 407 22.00 -9.73 3.19
N TRP A 408 22.91 -8.76 3.18
CA TRP A 408 24.24 -8.95 2.61
C TRP A 408 25.05 -9.97 3.43
N HIS A 409 25.13 -9.80 4.75
CA HIS A 409 25.82 -10.74 5.64
C HIS A 409 25.22 -12.16 5.56
N LEU A 410 23.90 -12.28 5.57
CA LEU A 410 23.21 -13.57 5.47
C LEU A 410 23.39 -14.22 4.08
N ALA A 411 23.39 -13.43 3.00
CA ALA A 411 23.74 -13.93 1.67
C ALA A 411 25.20 -14.39 1.61
N ALA A 412 26.13 -13.62 2.21
CA ALA A 412 27.55 -13.95 2.24
C ALA A 412 27.82 -15.21 3.07
N SER A 413 27.14 -15.44 4.21
CA SER A 413 27.28 -16.67 4.99
C SER A 413 26.73 -17.89 4.25
N LEU A 414 25.55 -17.77 3.61
CA LEU A 414 24.99 -18.82 2.74
C LEU A 414 25.82 -19.10 1.48
N CYS A 415 26.70 -18.18 1.08
CA CYS A 415 27.64 -18.36 -0.03
C CYS A 415 29.06 -18.78 0.43
N SER A 416 29.40 -18.62 1.71
CA SER A 416 30.73 -18.96 2.25
C SER A 416 30.89 -20.46 2.50
N THR A 417 29.79 -21.21 2.59
CA THR A 417 29.71 -22.62 2.19
C THR A 417 29.86 -22.76 0.67
N ARG A 418 31.02 -22.31 0.16
CA ARG A 418 31.33 -22.06 -1.26
C ARG A 418 31.02 -23.24 -2.18
N ASP A 419 31.28 -24.45 -1.71
CA ASP A 419 31.00 -25.69 -2.46
C ASP A 419 29.53 -26.10 -2.48
N GLU A 420 28.73 -25.70 -1.49
CA GLU A 420 27.29 -25.96 -1.44
C GLU A 420 26.51 -24.95 -2.26
N PHE A 421 26.86 -23.66 -2.17
CA PHE A 421 26.28 -22.65 -3.07
C PHE A 421 26.61 -22.98 -4.53
N ALA A 422 27.87 -23.32 -4.82
CA ALA A 422 28.27 -23.73 -6.16
C ALA A 422 27.70 -25.11 -6.58
N ARG A 423 27.26 -25.98 -5.65
CA ARG A 423 26.48 -27.20 -5.98
C ARG A 423 25.03 -26.89 -6.23
N ALA A 424 24.33 -26.20 -5.32
CA ALA A 424 22.93 -25.81 -5.48
C ALA A 424 22.69 -25.02 -6.78
N MET A 425 23.64 -24.16 -7.16
CA MET A 425 23.63 -23.40 -8.41
C MET A 425 23.86 -24.25 -9.67
N ARG A 426 24.47 -25.44 -9.56
CA ARG A 426 24.76 -26.40 -10.66
C ARG A 426 23.80 -27.60 -10.73
N GLU A 427 23.28 -28.06 -9.61
CA GLU A 427 22.44 -29.27 -9.47
C GLU A 427 20.95 -29.02 -9.75
N THR A 428 20.56 -27.77 -10.01
CA THR A 428 19.18 -27.36 -10.33
C THR A 428 19.10 -26.54 -11.64
N GLY A 429 20.01 -26.82 -12.57
CA GLY A 429 20.01 -26.27 -13.94
C GLY A 429 19.08 -27.04 -14.86
#